data_AF-F4SE35-F1
#
_entry.id   AF-F4SE35-F1
#
_cell.length_a   1.000
_cell.length_b   1.000
_cell.length_c   1.000
_cell.angle_alpha   90.00
_cell.angle_beta   90.00
_cell.angle_gamma   90.00
#
_symmetry.space_group_name_H-M   'P 1'
#
loop_
_entity.id
_entity.type
_entity.pdbx_description
1 polymer ?
#
loop_
_entity_poly.entity_id
_entity_poly.type
_entity_poly.pdbx_seq_one_letter_code
_entity_poly.pdbx_strand_id
1 'polypeptide(L)'
;MSFPTLSPDDIITTFKDFGCPIDLTIDELNTPNPIKVHSIFKWVLSGLCDINRAYLYDAIEEPLLTVHHPTIYKYRLFTGVFKDAIVQLMRCAAIYDFSDRDLLNPTTD
;
A
#
# COMPACT_ATOMS: atom_id res chain seq x y z
N MET A 1 10.40 -10.06 14.01
CA MET A 1 10.83 -8.88 13.25
C MET A 1 12.28 -8.57 13.61
N SER A 2 13.13 -8.18 12.65
CA SER A 2 14.57 -7.91 12.87
C SER A 2 14.96 -6.43 12.77
N PHE A 3 14.01 -5.54 12.50
CA PHE A 3 14.22 -4.10 12.40
C PHE A 3 13.67 -3.40 13.64
N PRO A 4 14.24 -2.24 14.03
CA PRO A 4 13.78 -1.47 15.18
C PRO A 4 12.36 -0.96 14.94
N THR A 5 11.48 -1.15 15.93
CA THR A 5 10.17 -0.52 15.98
C THR A 5 10.32 0.95 16.38
N LEU A 6 9.80 1.84 15.55
CA LEU A 6 9.78 3.28 15.82
C LEU A 6 8.61 3.66 16.74
N SER A 7 8.78 4.73 17.52
CA SER A 7 7.66 5.31 18.25
C SER A 7 6.66 5.98 17.28
N PRO A 8 5.38 6.17 17.65
CA PRO A 8 4.43 6.89 16.80
C PRO A 8 4.91 8.28 16.36
N ASP A 9 5.59 9.01 17.25
CA ASP A 9 6.17 10.32 16.95
C ASP A 9 7.30 10.25 15.92
N ASP A 10 8.17 9.24 16.03
CA ASP A 10 9.25 9.01 15.07
C ASP A 10 8.70 8.61 13.70
N ILE A 11 7.62 7.82 13.67
CA ILE A 11 6.92 7.45 12.42
C ILE A 11 6.41 8.73 11.74
N ILE A 12 5.67 9.58 12.46
CA ILE A 12 5.10 10.81 11.91
C ILE A 12 6.21 11.74 11.37
N THR A 13 7.28 11.90 12.14
CA THR A 13 8.44 12.72 11.75
C THR A 13 9.08 12.17 10.49
N THR A 14 9.32 10.86 10.44
CA THR A 14 9.91 10.19 9.27
C THR A 14 9.06 10.40 8.03
N PHE A 15 7.74 10.16 8.09
CA PHE A 15 6.87 10.37 6.93
C PHE A 15 6.90 11.82 6.42
N LYS A 16 6.96 12.80 7.33
CA LYS A 16 7.10 14.22 6.96
C LYS A 16 8.45 14.52 6.30
N ASP A 17 9.54 13.98 6.83
CA ASP A 17 10.89 14.16 6.30
C ASP A 17 11.06 13.57 4.90
N PHE A 18 10.41 12.44 4.62
CA PHE A 18 10.33 11.85 3.29
C PHE A 18 9.37 12.59 2.33
N GLY A 19 8.73 13.67 2.79
CA GLY A 19 7.82 14.49 1.99
C GLY A 19 6.46 13.84 1.74
N CYS A 20 6.00 12.97 2.65
CA CYS A 20 4.64 12.41 2.56
C CYS A 20 3.61 13.54 2.72
N PRO A 21 2.71 13.75 1.74
CA PRO A 21 1.71 14.80 1.82
C PRO A 21 0.53 14.43 2.73
N ILE A 22 0.53 13.22 3.28
CA ILE A 22 -0.54 12.71 4.13
C ILE A 22 -0.25 13.17 5.55
N ASP A 23 -1.14 13.98 6.10
CA ASP A 23 -1.07 14.37 7.51
C ASP A 23 -1.38 13.15 8.38
N LEU A 24 -0.40 12.65 9.11
CA LEU A 24 -0.54 11.51 10.02
C LEU A 24 -0.59 12.02 11.45
N THR A 25 -1.63 11.64 12.18
CA THR A 25 -1.76 11.93 13.61
C THR A 25 -1.51 10.67 14.45
N ILE A 26 -1.17 10.87 15.72
CA ILE A 26 -0.99 9.76 16.68
C ILE A 26 -2.28 8.94 16.81
N ASP A 27 -3.44 9.60 16.83
CA ASP A 27 -4.73 8.92 16.91
C ASP A 27 -4.98 8.00 15.72
N GLU A 28 -4.53 8.38 14.52
CA GLU A 28 -4.65 7.56 13.32
C GLU A 28 -3.67 6.39 13.30
N LEU A 29 -2.53 6.50 13.97
CA LEU A 29 -1.64 5.36 14.17
C LEU A 29 -2.20 4.39 15.22
N ASN A 30 -2.86 4.90 16.27
CA ASN A 30 -3.51 4.10 17.30
C ASN A 30 -4.85 3.50 16.85
N THR A 31 -5.51 4.12 15.88
CA THR A 31 -6.74 3.63 15.26
C THR A 31 -6.64 3.69 13.74
N PRO A 32 -5.86 2.74 13.15
CA PRO A 32 -5.60 2.74 11.71
C PRO A 32 -6.89 2.70 10.88
N ASN A 33 -7.05 3.68 9.99
CA ASN A 33 -8.15 3.72 9.04
C ASN A 33 -7.72 3.08 7.71
N PRO A 34 -8.46 2.07 7.18
CA PRO A 34 -8.16 1.43 5.90
C PRO A 34 -7.93 2.40 4.73
N ILE A 35 -8.74 3.46 4.62
CA ILE A 35 -8.64 4.46 3.55
C ILE A 35 -7.31 5.21 3.64
N LYS A 36 -6.87 5.52 4.87
CA LYS A 36 -5.63 6.26 5.09
C LYS A 36 -4.41 5.36 4.88
N VAL A 37 -4.45 4.13 5.38
CA VAL A 37 -3.42 3.10 5.12
C VAL A 37 -3.26 2.85 3.62
N HIS A 38 -4.36 2.72 2.87
CA HIS A 38 -4.31 2.63 1.41
C HIS A 38 -3.64 3.86 0.76
N SER A 39 -3.92 5.05 1.27
CA SER A 39 -3.33 6.29 0.75
C SER A 39 -1.83 6.33 1.02
N ILE A 40 -1.38 5.88 2.20
CA ILE A 40 0.03 5.76 2.56
C ILE A 40 0.73 4.81 1.59
N PHE A 41 0.22 3.59 1.40
CA PHE A 41 0.87 2.63 0.50
C PHE A 41 0.85 3.08 -0.96
N LYS A 42 -0.21 3.77 -1.40
CA LYS A 42 -0.24 4.40 -2.71
C LYS A 42 0.84 5.45 -2.86
N TRP A 43 1.02 6.30 -1.84
CA TRP A 43 2.10 7.28 -1.83
C TRP A 43 3.47 6.58 -1.84
N VAL A 44 3.69 5.56 -1.01
CA VAL A 44 4.94 4.78 -0.97
C VAL A 44 5.28 4.21 -2.34
N LEU A 45 4.34 3.54 -3.01
CA LEU A 45 4.57 3.00 -4.36
C LEU A 45 4.94 4.11 -5.35
N SER A 46 4.23 5.24 -5.32
CA SER A 46 4.50 6.34 -6.25
C SER A 46 5.79 7.11 -5.95
N GLY A 47 6.08 7.35 -4.67
CA GLY A 47 7.16 8.23 -4.22
C GLY A 47 8.50 7.51 -4.05
N LEU A 48 8.48 6.25 -3.62
CA LEU A 48 9.69 5.46 -3.40
C LEU A 48 10.00 4.50 -4.55
N CYS A 49 8.99 4.08 -5.31
CA CYS A 49 9.18 3.07 -6.38
C CYS A 49 8.87 3.59 -7.79
N ASP A 50 8.43 4.84 -7.95
CA ASP A 50 7.94 5.39 -9.23
C ASP A 50 6.80 4.56 -9.87
N ILE A 51 6.07 3.78 -9.05
CA ILE A 51 4.92 2.99 -9.49
C ILE A 51 3.66 3.81 -9.27
N ASN A 52 3.23 4.47 -10.34
CA ASN A 52 1.99 5.24 -10.36
C ASN A 52 0.77 4.39 -10.83
N ARG A 53 -0.40 5.02 -10.79
CA ARG A 53 -1.67 4.37 -11.15
C ARG A 53 -1.73 3.88 -12.61
N ALA A 54 -1.03 4.53 -13.53
CA ALA A 54 -1.02 4.12 -14.94
C ALA A 54 -0.31 2.78 -15.12
N TYR A 55 0.85 2.60 -14.52
CA TYR A 55 1.57 1.32 -14.55
C TYR A 55 0.73 0.15 -13.99
N LEU A 56 -0.05 0.40 -12.93
CA LEU A 56 -0.96 -0.62 -12.39
C LEU A 56 -2.12 -0.95 -13.36
N TYR A 57 -2.55 0.00 -14.19
CA TYR A 57 -3.55 -0.24 -15.23
C TYR A 57 -2.96 -1.00 -16.41
N ASP A 58 -1.76 -0.63 -16.85
CA ASP A 58 -1.06 -1.30 -17.95
C ASP A 58 -0.83 -2.79 -17.59
N ALA A 59 -0.45 -3.07 -16.34
CA ALA A 59 -0.26 -4.42 -15.83
C ALA A 59 -1.52 -5.30 -15.84
N ILE A 60 -2.73 -4.71 -15.91
CA ILE A 60 -3.98 -5.48 -15.98
C ILE A 60 -4.61 -5.47 -17.37
N GLU A 61 -4.06 -4.71 -18.32
CA GLU A 61 -4.62 -4.60 -19.67
C GLU A 61 -4.57 -5.94 -20.40
N GLU A 62 -3.40 -6.57 -20.46
CA GLU A 62 -3.22 -7.86 -21.13
C GLU A 62 -4.10 -8.98 -20.52
N PRO A 63 -4.14 -9.18 -19.19
CA PRO A 63 -5.10 -10.12 -18.58
C PRO A 63 -6.56 -9.84 -18.97
N LEU A 64 -6.96 -8.57 -19.04
CA LEU A 64 -8.33 -8.18 -19.37
C LEU A 64 -8.74 -8.50 -20.82
N LEU A 65 -7.80 -8.60 -21.76
CA LEU A 65 -8.09 -8.95 -23.16
C LEU A 65 -8.59 -10.39 -23.32
N THR A 66 -8.24 -11.26 -22.38
CA THR A 66 -8.49 -12.72 -22.48
C THR A 66 -9.75 -13.19 -21.76
N VAL A 67 -10.40 -12.31 -20.98
CA VAL A 67 -11.55 -12.66 -20.13
C VAL A 67 -12.87 -12.17 -20.72
N HIS A 68 -13.91 -13.00 -20.61
CA HIS A 68 -15.27 -12.59 -20.94
C HIS A 68 -15.76 -11.53 -19.94
N HIS A 69 -16.38 -10.44 -20.42
CA HIS A 69 -16.89 -9.34 -19.58
C HIS A 69 -15.81 -8.62 -18.73
N PRO A 70 -14.78 -8.01 -19.36
CA PRO A 70 -13.62 -7.43 -18.67
C PRO A 70 -13.98 -6.37 -17.61
N THR A 71 -15.06 -5.62 -17.82
CA THR A 71 -15.51 -4.58 -16.89
C THR A 71 -15.79 -5.12 -15.47
N ILE A 72 -16.27 -6.37 -15.36
CA ILE A 72 -16.59 -6.99 -14.06
C ILE A 72 -15.30 -7.27 -13.26
N TYR A 73 -14.23 -7.66 -13.95
CA TYR A 73 -12.96 -8.08 -13.34
C TYR A 73 -11.98 -6.92 -13.14
N LYS A 74 -12.16 -5.81 -13.88
CA LYS A 74 -11.25 -4.67 -13.88
C LYS A 74 -10.88 -4.17 -12.49
N TYR A 75 -11.86 -4.00 -11.61
CA TYR A 75 -11.61 -3.56 -10.23
C TYR A 75 -10.79 -4.59 -9.45
N ARG A 76 -11.16 -5.87 -9.53
CA ARG A 76 -10.49 -6.95 -8.78
C ARG A 76 -9.05 -7.16 -9.25
N LEU A 77 -8.81 -7.13 -10.56
CA LEU A 77 -7.46 -7.22 -11.11
C LEU A 77 -6.61 -6.02 -10.69
N PHE A 78 -7.16 -4.80 -10.78
CA PHE A 78 -6.46 -3.60 -10.32
C PHE A 78 -6.05 -3.70 -8.85
N THR A 79 -7.00 -4.07 -7.97
CA THR A 79 -6.71 -4.24 -6.53
C THR A 79 -5.71 -5.37 -6.28
N GLY A 80 -5.77 -6.46 -7.05
CA GLY A 80 -4.82 -7.56 -6.98
C GLY A 80 -3.39 -7.12 -7.32
N VAL A 81 -3.20 -6.44 -8.45
CA VAL A 81 -1.88 -5.94 -8.86
C VAL A 81 -1.34 -4.90 -7.87
N PHE A 82 -2.19 -4.00 -7.39
CA PHE A 82 -1.81 -3.03 -6.35
C PHE A 82 -1.29 -3.73 -5.08
N LYS A 83 -2.03 -4.75 -4.60
CA LYS A 83 -1.63 -5.55 -3.44
C LYS A 83 -0.31 -6.28 -3.70
N ASP A 84 -0.17 -6.94 -4.84
CA ASP A 84 1.02 -7.71 -5.16
C ASP A 84 2.26 -6.81 -5.22
N ALA A 85 2.14 -5.59 -5.75
CA ALA A 85 3.20 -4.60 -5.73
C ALA A 85 3.64 -4.26 -4.28
N ILE A 86 2.69 -4.07 -3.37
CA ILE A 86 3.00 -3.83 -1.94
C ILE A 86 3.64 -5.06 -1.31
N VAL A 87 3.14 -6.27 -1.56
CA VAL A 87 3.72 -7.51 -1.03
C VAL A 87 5.18 -7.66 -1.44
N GLN A 88 5.51 -7.38 -2.71
CA GLN A 88 6.91 -7.42 -3.17
C GLN A 88 7.76 -6.35 -2.46
N LEU A 89 7.24 -5.14 -2.30
CA LEU A 89 7.92 -4.08 -1.57
C LEU A 89 8.17 -4.46 -0.10
N MET A 90 7.16 -5.01 0.58
CA MET A 90 7.27 -5.47 1.97
C MET A 90 8.33 -6.55 2.12
N ARG A 91 8.42 -7.48 1.16
CA ARG A 91 9.49 -8.49 1.14
C ARG A 91 10.89 -7.88 1.00
N CYS A 92 11.04 -6.82 0.21
CA CYS A 92 12.30 -6.07 0.14
C CYS A 92 12.66 -5.42 1.49
N ALA A 93 11.65 -5.06 2.29
CA ALA A 93 11.80 -4.55 3.65
C ALA A 93 11.85 -5.67 4.73
N ALA A 94 12.02 -6.93 4.33
CA ALA A 94 12.03 -8.11 5.21
C ALA A 94 10.72 -8.32 6.02
N ILE A 95 9.59 -7.84 5.49
CA ILE A 95 8.23 -8.09 6.00
C ILE A 95 7.59 -9.16 5.09
N TYR A 96 7.35 -10.36 5.62
CA TYR A 96 6.93 -11.53 4.83
C TYR A 96 5.47 -11.95 5.07
N ASP A 97 4.84 -11.41 6.09
CA ASP A 97 3.49 -11.73 6.58
C ASP A 97 2.44 -10.68 6.18
N PHE A 98 2.82 -9.66 5.42
CA PHE A 98 1.88 -8.67 4.87
C PHE A 98 0.78 -9.34 4.04
N SER A 99 -0.46 -8.94 4.29
CA SER A 99 -1.67 -9.62 3.83
C SER A 99 -2.80 -8.63 3.52
N ASP A 100 -3.94 -9.16 3.05
CA ASP A 100 -5.15 -8.35 2.85
C ASP A 100 -5.66 -7.74 4.16
N ARG A 101 -5.36 -8.37 5.30
CA ARG A 101 -5.80 -7.88 6.60
C ARG A 101 -5.18 -6.53 6.91
N ASP A 102 -3.92 -6.32 6.55
CA ASP A 102 -3.19 -5.08 6.83
C ASP A 102 -3.73 -3.89 6.03
N LEU A 103 -4.42 -4.16 4.91
CA LEU A 103 -5.07 -3.13 4.10
C LEU A 103 -6.54 -2.92 4.50
N LEU A 104 -7.28 -4.01 4.74
CA LEU A 104 -8.72 -3.97 4.95
C LEU A 104 -9.11 -3.77 6.41
N ASN A 105 -8.31 -4.31 7.34
CA ASN A 105 -8.52 -4.29 8.78
C ASN A 105 -7.19 -4.04 9.51
N PRO A 106 -6.53 -2.88 9.26
CA PRO A 106 -5.23 -2.58 9.83
C PRO A 106 -5.29 -2.54 11.37
N THR A 107 -4.24 -3.05 11.99
CA THR A 107 -4.07 -3.12 13.45
C THR A 107 -2.85 -2.33 13.90
N THR A 108 -2.76 -2.05 15.20
CA THR A 108 -1.63 -1.35 15.83
C THR A 108 -0.43 -2.23 16.15
N ASP A 109 -0.63 -3.55 16.08
CA ASP A 109 0.31 -4.58 16.55
C ASP A 109 1.30 -5.04 15.47
#